data_AF-A0AA43IWH2-F1
#
_entry.id   AF-A0AA43IWH2-F1
#
_cell.length_a   1.000
_cell.length_b   1.000
_cell.length_c   1.000
_cell.angle_alpha   90.00
_cell.angle_beta   90.00
_cell.angle_gamma   90.00
#
_symmetry.space_group_name_H-M   'P 1'
#
loop_
_entity.id
_entity.type
_entity.pdbx_description
1 polymer ?
#
loop_
_entity_poly.entity_id
_entity_poly.type
_entity_poly.pdbx_seq_one_letter_code
_entity_poly.pdbx_strand_id
1 'polypeptide(L)'
;MAADVHSAELAKQIEKALSSFQRRSGLDDLVRIHRNAIGQAAYSALTKALASSPSIWYYEYGGAVEIRMRLRWQMYRYLTQRLIQDGHATNAMRDAGFSGDLGL
;
A
#
# COMPACT_ATOMS: atom_id res chain seq x y z
N MET A 1 4.91 -22.75 -3.40
CA MET A 1 6.05 -22.45 -2.51
C MET A 1 6.74 -21.12 -2.78
N ALA A 2 6.89 -20.61 -4.01
CA ALA A 2 7.43 -19.25 -4.25
C ALA A 2 6.40 -18.11 -4.06
N ALA A 3 5.13 -18.33 -4.44
CA ALA A 3 4.06 -17.34 -4.30
C ALA A 3 3.72 -17.02 -2.82
N ASP A 4 3.84 -18.00 -1.94
CA ASP A 4 3.51 -17.84 -0.51
C ASP A 4 4.56 -16.99 0.23
N VAL A 5 5.84 -17.12 -0.14
CA VAL A 5 6.93 -16.32 0.44
C VAL A 5 6.81 -14.85 0.03
N HIS A 6 6.50 -14.57 -1.24
CA HIS A 6 6.23 -13.21 -1.68
C HIS A 6 4.95 -12.62 -1.04
N SER A 7 3.93 -13.44 -0.78
CA SER A 7 2.71 -12.98 -0.11
C SER A 7 2.95 -12.62 1.36
N ALA A 8 3.78 -13.39 2.07
CA ALA A 8 4.15 -13.12 3.46
C ALA A 8 5.04 -11.88 3.59
N GLU A 9 6.00 -11.71 2.68
CA GLU A 9 6.85 -10.52 2.66
C GLU A 9 6.03 -9.26 2.32
N LEU A 10 5.12 -9.35 1.34
CA LEU A 10 4.21 -8.25 1.00
C LEU A 10 3.35 -7.83 2.20
N ALA A 11 2.82 -8.78 2.97
CA ALA A 11 2.04 -8.48 4.17
C ALA A 11 2.87 -7.69 5.21
N LYS A 12 4.12 -8.11 5.48
CA LYS A 12 5.03 -7.38 6.38
C LYS A 12 5.34 -5.97 5.91
N GLN A 13 5.57 -5.80 4.60
CA GLN A 13 5.84 -4.47 4.04
C GLN A 13 4.62 -3.56 4.15
N ILE A 14 3.42 -4.10 3.95
CA ILE A 14 2.17 -3.37 4.16
C ILE A 14 2.03 -2.96 5.64
N GLU A 15 2.21 -3.86 6.59
CA GLU A 15 2.14 -3.55 8.03
C GLU A 15 3.16 -2.46 8.43
N LYS A 16 4.37 -2.52 7.87
CA LYS A 16 5.41 -1.51 8.12
C LYS A 16 5.06 -0.15 7.50
N ALA A 17 4.47 -0.14 6.30
CA ALA A 17 3.96 1.08 5.69
C ALA A 17 2.85 1.71 6.55
N LEU A 18 1.91 0.89 7.02
CA LEU A 18 0.79 1.32 7.87
C LEU A 18 1.28 1.84 9.22
N SER A 19 2.23 1.16 9.88
CA SER A 19 2.77 1.62 11.18
C SER A 19 3.59 2.91 11.08
N SER A 20 4.18 3.19 9.91
CA SER A 20 4.86 4.47 9.65
C SER A 20 3.90 5.63 9.35
N PHE A 21 2.60 5.36 9.17
CA PHE A 21 1.61 6.39 8.85
C PHE A 21 1.23 7.20 10.10
N GLN A 22 1.70 8.44 10.16
CA GLN A 22 1.23 9.40 11.16
C GLN A 22 0.12 10.27 10.56
N ARG A 23 -1.07 10.18 11.17
CA ARG A 23 -2.20 11.01 10.78
C ARG A 23 -1.88 12.48 11.01
N ARG A 24 -2.02 13.30 9.98
CA ARG A 24 -2.13 14.76 10.09
C ARG A 24 -3.60 15.18 10.04
N SER A 25 -3.96 16.19 10.83
CA SER A 25 -5.29 16.81 10.74
C SER A 25 -5.49 17.45 9.36
N GLY A 26 -6.68 17.31 8.78
CA GLY A 26 -7.02 17.84 7.46
C GLY A 26 -8.12 17.05 6.75
N LEU A 27 -8.73 17.69 5.75
CA LEU A 27 -9.61 17.04 4.80
C LEU A 27 -8.75 16.18 3.86
N ASP A 28 -9.13 14.92 3.68
CA ASP A 28 -8.37 13.93 2.92
C ASP A 28 -9.37 13.09 2.15
N ASP A 29 -9.16 13.02 0.83
CA ASP A 29 -10.05 12.33 -0.08
C ASP A 29 -10.03 10.82 0.18
N LEU A 30 -11.11 10.15 -0.23
CA LEU A 30 -11.24 8.70 -0.10
C LEU A 30 -10.98 8.04 -1.45
N VAL A 31 -10.25 6.95 -1.42
CA VAL A 31 -9.87 6.18 -2.61
C VAL A 31 -10.18 4.70 -2.39
N ARG A 32 -10.70 4.06 -3.42
CA ARG A 32 -11.04 2.64 -3.41
C ARG A 32 -9.96 1.82 -4.07
N ILE A 33 -9.54 0.76 -3.39
CA ILE A 33 -8.64 -0.25 -3.90
C ILE A 33 -9.46 -1.51 -4.16
N HIS A 34 -9.68 -1.81 -5.43
CA HIS A 34 -10.46 -2.97 -5.85
C HIS A 34 -9.62 -4.24 -5.83
N ARG A 35 -10.20 -5.33 -5.32
CA ARG A 35 -9.61 -6.67 -5.31
C ARG A 35 -9.12 -7.10 -6.69
N ASN A 36 -9.90 -6.79 -7.74
CA ASN A 36 -9.57 -7.15 -9.12
C ASN A 36 -8.35 -6.41 -9.67
N ALA A 37 -8.01 -5.24 -9.11
CA ALA A 37 -6.87 -4.45 -9.55
C ALA A 37 -5.53 -4.91 -8.94
N ILE A 38 -5.55 -5.40 -7.69
CA ILE A 38 -4.33 -5.80 -6.96
C ILE A 38 -4.17 -7.31 -6.79
N GLY A 39 -5.23 -8.08 -7.09
CA GLY A 39 -5.26 -9.54 -6.92
C GLY A 39 -5.63 -9.98 -5.49
N GLN A 40 -6.07 -11.24 -5.36
CA GLN A 40 -6.60 -11.78 -4.10
C GLN A 40 -5.57 -11.80 -2.96
N ALA A 41 -4.33 -12.19 -3.26
CA ALA A 41 -3.28 -12.30 -2.23
C ALA A 41 -2.95 -10.93 -1.62
N ALA A 42 -2.72 -9.93 -2.47
CA ALA A 42 -2.47 -8.56 -2.03
C ALA A 42 -3.67 -7.94 -1.31
N TYR A 43 -4.89 -8.19 -1.80
CA TYR A 43 -6.12 -7.74 -1.15
C TYR A 43 -6.28 -8.33 0.24
N SER A 44 -6.08 -9.64 0.40
CA SER A 44 -6.14 -10.29 1.72
C SER A 44 -5.05 -9.82 2.67
N ALA A 45 -3.84 -9.56 2.18
CA ALA A 45 -2.76 -9.01 3.00
C ALA A 45 -3.10 -7.58 3.47
N LEU A 46 -3.65 -6.76 2.57
CA LEU A 46 -4.06 -5.39 2.86
C LEU A 46 -5.17 -5.33 3.91
N THR A 47 -6.26 -6.09 3.73
CA THR A 47 -7.39 -6.08 4.67
C THR A 47 -6.98 -6.58 6.05
N LYS A 48 -6.15 -7.64 6.12
CA LYS A 48 -5.59 -8.12 7.39
C LYS A 48 -4.76 -7.05 8.09
N ALA A 49 -3.83 -6.41 7.38
CA ALA A 49 -2.97 -5.40 7.96
C ALA A 49 -3.75 -4.15 8.43
N LEU A 50 -4.80 -3.76 7.69
CA LEU A 50 -5.72 -2.69 8.09
C LEU A 50 -6.52 -3.08 9.35
N ALA A 51 -7.04 -4.30 9.41
CA ALA A 51 -7.75 -4.80 10.58
C ALA A 51 -6.87 -4.87 11.84
N SER A 52 -5.57 -5.13 11.67
CA SER A 52 -4.58 -5.13 12.76
C SER A 52 -4.06 -3.73 13.14
N SER A 53 -4.48 -2.67 12.43
CA SER A 53 -3.99 -1.30 12.63
C SER A 53 -5.09 -0.37 13.20
N PRO A 54 -5.28 -0.31 14.52
CA PRO A 54 -6.42 0.38 15.15
C PRO A 54 -6.44 1.91 14.93
N SER A 55 -5.31 2.51 14.57
CA SER A 55 -5.20 3.95 14.30
C SER A 55 -5.62 4.34 12.87
N ILE A 56 -5.88 3.35 12.01
CA ILE A 56 -6.10 3.56 10.58
C ILE A 56 -7.58 3.39 10.26
N TRP A 57 -8.15 4.44 9.69
CA TRP A 57 -9.51 4.39 9.17
C TRP A 57 -9.55 3.69 7.82
N TYR A 58 -10.45 2.72 7.67
CA TYR A 58 -10.78 2.08 6.40
C TYR A 58 -12.23 1.61 6.41
N TYR A 59 -12.77 1.34 5.23
CA TYR A 59 -14.08 0.70 5.07
C TYR A 59 -14.01 -0.40 4.01
N GLU A 60 -14.52 -1.59 4.31
CA GLU A 60 -14.54 -2.71 3.38
C GLU A 60 -15.89 -2.78 2.65
N TYR A 61 -15.82 -2.79 1.32
CA TYR A 61 -16.93 -3.08 0.43
C TYR A 61 -16.75 -4.49 -0.14
N GLY A 62 -17.82 -5.15 -0.59
CA GLY A 62 -17.78 -6.50 -1.17
C GLY A 62 -16.94 -6.61 -2.45
N GLY A 63 -15.60 -6.56 -2.34
CA GLY A 63 -14.64 -6.55 -3.43
C GLY A 63 -13.74 -5.31 -3.52
N ALA A 64 -13.82 -4.37 -2.58
CA ALA A 64 -12.92 -3.21 -2.54
C ALA A 64 -12.68 -2.76 -1.09
N VAL A 65 -11.57 -2.07 -0.85
CA VAL A 65 -11.35 -1.38 0.43
C VAL A 65 -11.18 0.10 0.16
N GLU A 66 -11.91 0.91 0.91
CA GLU A 66 -11.80 2.35 0.87
C GLU A 66 -10.90 2.83 1.99
N ILE A 67 -9.89 3.59 1.59
CA ILE A 67 -8.91 4.19 2.48
C ILE A 67 -8.74 5.66 2.12
N ARG A 68 -8.04 6.39 2.97
CA ARG A 68 -7.68 7.78 2.66
C ARG A 68 -6.61 7.87 1.57
N MET A 69 -6.68 8.88 0.73
CA MET A 69 -5.78 9.08 -0.40
C MET A 69 -4.34 9.22 0.05
N ARG A 70 -4.09 9.91 1.18
CA ARG A 70 -2.73 10.02 1.73
C ARG A 70 -2.17 8.69 2.22
N LEU A 71 -3.01 7.82 2.78
CA LEU A 71 -2.58 6.47 3.16
C LEU A 71 -2.17 5.69 1.90
N ARG A 72 -2.97 5.75 0.83
CA ARG A 72 -2.63 5.12 -0.45
C ARG A 72 -1.29 5.62 -0.99
N TRP A 73 -1.07 6.93 -0.96
CA TRP A 73 0.20 7.53 -1.41
C TRP A 73 1.38 7.11 -0.54
N GLN A 74 1.23 7.09 0.77
CA GLN A 74 2.29 6.64 1.67
C GLN A 74 2.63 5.17 1.43
N MET A 75 1.62 4.30 1.28
CA MET A 75 1.84 2.90 0.95
C MET A 75 2.54 2.74 -0.40
N TYR A 76 2.09 3.47 -1.42
CA TYR A 76 2.71 3.44 -2.75
C TYR A 76 4.17 3.86 -2.71
N ARG A 77 4.49 4.99 -2.06
CA ARG A 77 5.86 5.47 -1.90
C ARG A 77 6.72 4.47 -1.12
N TYR A 78 6.22 3.96 0.01
CA TYR A 78 6.94 3.01 0.84
C TYR A 78 7.29 1.72 0.07
N LEU A 79 6.29 1.13 -0.60
CA LEU A 79 6.47 -0.10 -1.37
C LEU A 79 7.38 0.10 -2.58
N THR A 80 7.23 1.22 -3.28
CA THR A 80 8.10 1.55 -4.43
C THR A 80 9.54 1.76 -4.00
N GLN A 81 9.76 2.54 -2.93
CA GLN A 81 11.09 2.76 -2.36
C GLN A 81 11.73 1.45 -1.91
N ARG A 82 10.94 0.54 -1.33
CA ARG A 82 11.43 -0.78 -0.93
C ARG A 82 11.85 -1.63 -2.13
N LEU A 83 11.04 -1.67 -3.18
CA LEU A 83 11.38 -2.39 -4.41
C LEU A 83 12.62 -1.83 -5.11
N ILE A 84 12.85 -0.52 -5.01
CA ILE A 84 14.09 0.12 -5.48
C ILE A 84 15.29 -0.33 -4.64
N GLN A 85 15.17 -0.29 -3.31
CA GLN A 85 16.24 -0.71 -2.38
C GLN A 85 16.61 -2.18 -2.54
N ASP A 86 15.61 -3.05 -2.75
CA ASP A 86 15.81 -4.49 -2.89
C ASP A 86 16.30 -4.88 -4.31
N GLY A 87 16.56 -3.91 -5.20
CA GLY A 87 17.09 -4.13 -6.55
C GLY A 87 16.08 -4.72 -7.55
N HIS A 88 14.81 -4.84 -7.16
CA HIS A 88 13.74 -5.43 -7.97
C HIS A 88 12.95 -4.39 -8.78
N ALA A 89 13.28 -3.11 -8.68
CA ALA A 89 12.57 -2.05 -9.41
C ALA A 89 12.93 -2.02 -10.90
N THR A 90 11.89 -2.19 -11.72
CA THR A 90 11.96 -1.88 -13.16
C THR A 90 12.23 -0.39 -13.37
N ASN A 91 12.76 -0.01 -14.54
CA ASN A 91 13.01 1.40 -14.86
C ASN A 91 11.73 2.25 -14.77
N ALA A 92 10.58 1.71 -15.20
CA ALA A 92 9.29 2.37 -15.09
C ALA A 92 8.86 2.64 -13.62
N MET A 93 9.18 1.73 -12.70
CA MET A 93 8.90 1.92 -11.27
C MET A 93 9.83 2.95 -10.63
N ARG A 94 11.09 3.01 -11.07
CA ARG A 94 12.03 4.05 -10.66
C ARG A 94 11.53 5.41 -11.13
N ASP A 95 11.16 5.55 -12.39
CA ASP A 95 10.65 6.81 -12.96
C ASP A 95 9.35 7.25 -12.29
N ALA A 96 8.42 6.32 -12.02
CA ALA A 96 7.19 6.64 -11.30
C ALA A 96 7.44 7.04 -9.83
N GLY A 97 8.42 6.42 -9.17
CA GLY A 97 8.87 6.82 -7.84
C GLY A 97 9.48 8.22 -7.84
N PHE A 98 10.36 8.51 -8.81
CA PHE A 98 10.96 9.83 -8.99
C PHE A 98 9.91 10.90 -9.30
N SER A 99 8.97 10.65 -10.22
CA SER A 99 7.88 11.58 -10.54
C SER A 99 7.02 11.86 -9.31
N GLY A 100 6.67 10.80 -8.57
CA GLY A 100 5.93 10.91 -7.33
C GLY A 100 6.66 11.72 -6.25
N ASP A 101 7.98 11.55 -6.11
CA ASP A 101 8.79 12.32 -5.16
C ASP A 101 9.00 13.77 -5.58
N LEU A 102 9.07 14.05 -6.89
CA LEU A 102 9.21 15.39 -7.46
C LEU A 102 7.87 16.14 -7.62
N GLY A 103 6.74 15.46 -7.44
CA GLY A 103 5.41 16.05 -7.60
C GLY A 103 5.03 16.36 -9.06
N LEU A 104 5.63 15.62 -10.00
CA LEU A 104 5.46 15.76 -11.46
C LEU A 104 4.44 14.75 -12.00
#